data_AF-A0A7S0ALZ6-F1
#
_entry.id   AF-A0A7S0ALZ6-F1
#
_cell.length_a   1.000
_cell.length_b   1.000
_cell.length_c   1.000
_cell.angle_alpha   90.00
_cell.angle_beta   90.00
_cell.angle_gamma   90.00
#
_symmetry.space_group_name_H-M   'P 1'
#
loop_
_entity.id
_entity.type
_entity.pdbx_description
1 polymer ?
#
loop_
_entity_poly.entity_id
_entity_poly.type
_entity_poly.pdbx_seq_one_letter_code
_entity_poly.pdbx_strand_id
1 'polypeptide(L)'
;PTQPPTPEPTQPPTPEPTQLPTSEPTQPPTGPTPAPPPKCAGQSAFDIIMCNSHMCNNCVLAWCSETCQEIQMEFPDCRCSHWPDLRSSYSGAEFKGKGKYGDVGDYSKM
;
A
#
# COMPACT_ATOMS: atom_id res chain seq x y z
N PRO A 1 18.21 50.97 14.99
CA PRO A 1 16.98 50.41 15.59
C PRO A 1 16.81 48.94 15.20
N THR A 2 17.17 48.05 16.12
CA THR A 2 16.95 46.60 16.02
C THR A 2 15.46 46.32 16.08
N GLN A 3 14.90 45.70 15.04
CA GLN A 3 13.60 45.03 15.15
C GLN A 3 13.83 43.52 15.34
N PRO A 4 13.06 42.88 16.25
CA PRO A 4 13.25 41.49 16.68
C PRO A 4 12.87 40.47 15.59
N PRO A 5 13.40 39.24 15.65
CA PRO A 5 13.04 38.18 14.72
C PRO A 5 11.58 37.74 14.93
N THR A 6 10.80 37.71 13.84
CA THR A 6 9.47 37.10 13.82
C THR A 6 9.59 35.60 14.12
N PRO A 7 8.79 35.04 15.07
CA PRO A 7 8.87 33.65 15.44
C PRO A 7 8.47 32.71 14.28
N GLU A 8 9.24 31.64 14.16
CA GLU A 8 9.06 30.47 13.30
C GLU A 8 7.65 29.88 13.43
N PRO A 9 7.02 29.36 12.36
CA PRO A 9 5.72 28.69 12.46
C PRO A 9 5.85 27.42 13.30
N THR A 10 5.28 27.45 14.51
CA THR A 10 5.12 26.31 15.41
C THR A 10 4.44 25.16 14.67
N GLN A 11 5.22 24.16 14.26
CA GLN A 11 4.67 22.87 13.85
C GLN A 11 3.98 22.23 15.07
N PRO A 12 2.75 21.71 14.94
CA PRO A 12 2.16 20.89 15.99
C PRO A 12 3.04 19.64 16.19
N PRO A 13 3.24 19.16 17.44
CA PRO A 13 3.98 17.93 17.64
C PRO A 13 3.25 16.77 16.95
N THR A 14 3.99 16.02 16.13
CA THR A 14 3.59 14.69 15.67
C THR A 14 3.13 13.89 16.90
N PRO A 15 1.94 13.26 16.90
CA PRO A 15 1.66 12.27 17.92
C PRO A 15 2.69 11.15 17.76
N GLU A 16 3.62 11.10 18.70
CA GLU A 16 4.57 10.01 18.90
C GLU A 16 3.79 8.68 18.84
N PRO A 17 4.17 7.71 18.01
CA PRO A 17 3.50 6.42 18.04
C PRO A 17 3.82 5.78 19.38
N THR A 18 2.80 5.73 20.25
CA THR A 18 2.81 5.01 21.53
C THR A 18 3.54 3.68 21.35
N GLN A 19 4.74 3.58 21.92
CA GLN A 19 5.47 2.33 22.05
C GLN A 19 4.67 1.42 22.99
N LEU A 20 3.73 0.67 22.42
CA LEU A 20 3.14 -0.49 23.08
C LEU A 20 4.24 -1.54 23.27
N PRO A 21 4.28 -2.23 24.42
CA PRO A 21 5.33 -3.20 24.71
C PRO A 21 5.34 -4.33 23.67
N THR A 22 6.54 -4.60 23.13
CA THR A 22 6.87 -5.83 22.40
C THR A 22 6.48 -7.02 23.26
N SER A 23 5.32 -7.60 22.94
CA SER A 23 4.97 -8.96 23.36
C SER A 23 5.38 -9.85 22.21
N GLU A 24 6.66 -10.21 22.14
CA GLU A 24 7.07 -11.38 21.36
C GLU A 24 6.33 -12.60 21.92
N PRO A 25 5.85 -13.49 21.04
CA PRO A 25 6.01 -14.90 21.29
C PRO A 25 7.12 -15.40 20.36
N THR A 26 8.30 -15.58 20.94
CA THR A 26 9.31 -16.51 20.45
C THR A 26 8.67 -17.91 20.44
N GLN A 27 8.05 -18.29 19.34
CA GLN A 27 7.74 -19.69 19.07
C GLN A 27 8.15 -20.03 17.62
N PRO A 28 8.98 -21.07 17.41
CA PRO A 28 9.18 -21.62 16.07
C PRO A 28 7.85 -22.23 15.59
N PRO A 29 7.43 -22.04 14.33
CA PRO A 29 6.21 -22.64 13.84
C PRO A 29 6.44 -24.14 13.64
N THR A 30 6.19 -24.92 14.70
CA THR A 30 6.02 -26.39 14.63
C THR A 30 4.53 -26.74 14.60
N GLY A 31 3.75 -25.97 13.83
CA GLY A 31 2.35 -26.25 13.51
C GLY A 31 2.19 -26.65 12.04
N PRO A 32 1.12 -27.38 11.66
CA PRO A 32 0.86 -27.68 10.26
C PRO A 32 0.75 -26.35 9.51
N THR A 33 1.55 -26.18 8.46
CA THR A 33 1.47 -25.05 7.53
C THR A 33 0.00 -24.77 7.23
N PRO A 34 -0.55 -23.58 7.54
CA PRO A 34 -1.93 -23.28 7.20
C PRO A 34 -2.07 -23.45 5.68
N ALA A 35 -3.04 -24.28 5.29
CA ALA A 35 -3.37 -24.42 3.88
C ALA A 35 -3.60 -23.01 3.29
N PRO A 36 -3.11 -22.73 2.07
CA PRO A 36 -3.34 -21.44 1.45
C PRO A 36 -4.85 -21.15 1.46
N PRO A 37 -5.26 -19.90 1.72
CA PRO A 37 -6.67 -19.56 1.76
C PRO A 37 -7.34 -20.03 0.45
N PRO A 38 -8.59 -20.52 0.51
CA PRO A 38 -9.29 -20.95 -0.68
C PRO A 38 -9.31 -19.82 -1.70
N LYS A 39 -8.94 -20.13 -2.95
CA LYS A 39 -8.97 -19.15 -4.05
C LYS A 39 -10.41 -18.65 -4.22
N CYS A 40 -10.59 -17.33 -4.21
CA CYS A 40 -11.88 -16.69 -4.46
C CYS A 40 -12.45 -17.05 -5.85
N ALA A 41 -13.73 -16.76 -6.06
CA ALA A 41 -14.32 -16.77 -7.40
C ALA A 41 -13.64 -15.70 -8.27
N GLY A 42 -12.84 -16.14 -9.25
CA GLY A 42 -12.11 -15.23 -10.14
C GLY A 42 -10.64 -14.97 -9.78
N GLN A 43 -10.06 -15.74 -8.85
CA GLN A 43 -8.66 -15.57 -8.43
C GLN A 43 -7.67 -15.54 -9.60
N SER A 44 -7.89 -16.33 -10.65
CA SER A 44 -6.99 -16.33 -11.82
C SER A 44 -6.97 -14.99 -12.56
N ALA A 45 -8.13 -14.36 -12.75
CA ALA A 45 -8.22 -13.04 -13.37
C ALA A 45 -7.61 -11.98 -12.44
N PHE A 46 -7.92 -12.05 -11.15
CA PHE A 46 -7.34 -11.16 -10.15
C PHE A 46 -5.81 -11.29 -10.09
N ASP A 47 -5.26 -12.50 -10.13
CA ASP A 47 -3.82 -12.74 -10.13
C ASP A 47 -3.14 -12.11 -11.36
N ILE A 48 -3.76 -12.20 -12.54
CA ILE A 48 -3.24 -11.61 -13.77
C ILE A 48 -3.24 -10.08 -13.67
N ILE A 49 -4.37 -9.49 -13.28
CA ILE A 49 -4.58 -8.04 -13.37
C ILE A 49 -3.98 -7.31 -12.15
N MET A 50 -4.06 -7.89 -10.95
CA MET A 50 -3.60 -7.29 -9.70
C MET A 50 -2.20 -7.77 -9.31
N CYS A 51 -2.01 -9.08 -9.21
CA CYS A 51 -0.85 -9.62 -8.51
C CYS A 51 0.40 -9.66 -9.38
N ASN A 52 0.23 -9.93 -10.68
CA ASN A 52 1.35 -10.13 -11.61
C ASN A 52 1.51 -8.99 -12.62
N SER A 53 0.59 -8.02 -12.65
CA SER A 53 0.66 -6.92 -13.62
C SER A 53 1.65 -5.83 -13.22
N HIS A 54 2.24 -5.17 -14.23
CA HIS A 54 3.03 -3.97 -14.01
C HIS A 54 2.19 -2.82 -13.43
N MET A 55 0.92 -2.73 -13.84
CA MET A 55 -0.01 -1.68 -13.44
C MET A 55 -0.11 -1.55 -11.92
N CYS A 56 -0.31 -2.65 -11.20
CA CYS A 56 -0.52 -2.60 -9.76
C CYS A 56 0.76 -2.71 -8.93
N ASN A 57 1.88 -3.10 -9.53
CA ASN A 57 3.12 -3.32 -8.77
C ASN A 57 4.19 -2.26 -9.01
N ASN A 58 4.24 -1.67 -10.20
CA ASN A 58 5.39 -0.87 -10.64
C ASN A 58 5.02 0.47 -11.30
N CYS A 59 3.75 0.68 -11.64
CA CYS A 59 3.32 1.90 -12.32
C CYS A 59 3.10 3.07 -11.36
N VAL A 60 3.73 4.21 -11.67
CA VAL A 60 3.71 5.42 -10.85
C VAL A 60 2.56 6.40 -11.16
N LEU A 61 1.74 6.09 -12.16
CA LEU A 61 0.64 6.96 -12.59
C LEU A 61 -0.55 6.88 -11.62
N ALA A 62 -1.27 7.99 -11.45
CA ALA A 62 -2.50 8.04 -10.65
C ALA A 62 -3.52 6.98 -11.09
N TRP A 63 -3.77 6.92 -12.39
CA TRP A 63 -4.65 5.94 -13.02
C TRP A 63 -4.33 4.50 -12.63
N CYS A 64 -3.05 4.13 -12.55
CA CYS A 64 -2.67 2.78 -12.14
C CYS A 64 -3.14 2.46 -10.73
N SER A 65 -2.97 3.39 -9.78
CA SER A 65 -3.44 3.19 -8.41
C SER A 65 -4.96 3.18 -8.29
N GLU A 66 -5.66 4.00 -9.08
CA GLU A 66 -7.13 4.11 -9.07
C GLU A 66 -7.77 2.85 -9.63
N THR A 67 -7.34 2.43 -10.82
CA THR A 67 -7.85 1.22 -11.46
C THR A 67 -7.57 -0.03 -10.62
N CYS A 68 -6.42 -0.12 -9.96
CA CYS A 68 -6.15 -1.27 -9.08
C CYS A 68 -7.06 -1.30 -7.83
N GLN A 69 -7.51 -0.14 -7.34
CA GLN A 69 -8.52 -0.06 -6.28
C GLN A 69 -9.90 -0.49 -6.78
N GLU A 70 -10.28 -0.08 -8.00
CA GLU A 70 -11.52 -0.49 -8.65
C GLU A 70 -11.60 -2.01 -8.84
N ILE A 71 -10.55 -2.62 -9.40
CA ILE A 71 -10.47 -4.07 -9.56
C ILE A 71 -10.59 -4.78 -8.22
N GLN A 72 -10.00 -4.25 -7.14
CA GLN A 72 -10.18 -4.85 -5.83
C GLN A 72 -11.63 -4.79 -5.33
N MET A 73 -12.40 -3.75 -5.69
CA MET A 73 -13.83 -3.69 -5.37
C MET A 73 -14.65 -4.69 -6.20
N GLU A 74 -14.23 -4.99 -7.43
CA GLU A 74 -14.86 -6.02 -8.27
C GLU A 74 -14.55 -7.44 -7.78
N PHE A 75 -13.41 -7.63 -7.12
CA PHE A 75 -12.93 -8.90 -6.59
C PHE A 75 -12.74 -8.84 -5.06
N PRO A 76 -13.80 -8.59 -4.26
CA PRO A 76 -13.70 -8.27 -2.84
C PRO A 76 -13.16 -9.43 -1.99
N ASP A 77 -13.38 -10.66 -2.43
CA ASP A 77 -12.89 -11.87 -1.75
C ASP A 77 -11.49 -12.32 -2.22
N CYS A 78 -10.91 -11.65 -3.22
CA CYS A 78 -9.65 -12.05 -3.82
C CYS A 78 -8.45 -11.32 -3.21
N ARG A 79 -7.35 -12.05 -3.10
CA ARG A 79 -6.10 -11.54 -2.53
C ARG A 79 -4.90 -12.18 -3.19
N CYS A 80 -3.82 -11.43 -3.35
CA CYS A 80 -2.57 -12.00 -3.82
C CYS A 80 -1.95 -12.90 -2.76
N SER A 81 -1.54 -14.11 -3.14
CA SER A 81 -0.94 -15.10 -2.24
C SER A 81 0.34 -14.61 -1.55
N HIS A 82 1.07 -13.67 -2.15
CA HIS A 82 2.33 -13.15 -1.64
C HIS A 82 2.14 -11.92 -0.73
N TRP A 83 0.93 -11.40 -0.57
CA TRP A 83 0.70 -10.27 0.34
C TRP A 83 0.88 -10.73 1.80
N PRO A 84 1.43 -9.88 2.69
CA PRO A 84 1.54 -10.19 4.12
C PRO A 84 0.16 -10.23 4.77
N ASP A 85 -0.13 -11.16 5.68
CA ASP A 85 -1.50 -11.40 6.22
C ASP A 85 -2.20 -10.14 6.78
N LEU A 86 -1.42 -9.20 7.31
CA LEU A 86 -1.92 -7.91 7.79
C LEU A 86 -2.45 -6.99 6.66
N ARG A 87 -2.09 -7.28 5.40
CA ARG A 87 -2.57 -6.58 4.21
C ARG A 87 -3.76 -7.32 3.61
N SER A 88 -4.94 -6.76 3.83
CA SER A 88 -6.18 -7.19 3.16
C SER A 88 -6.50 -6.38 1.89
N SER A 89 -5.95 -5.17 1.75
CA SER A 89 -6.27 -4.27 0.64
C SER A 89 -5.05 -3.84 -0.19
N TYR A 90 -5.31 -3.43 -1.43
CA TYR A 90 -4.32 -2.85 -2.32
C TYR A 90 -3.74 -1.56 -1.72
N SER A 91 -4.62 -0.67 -1.24
CA SER A 91 -4.29 0.63 -0.64
C SER A 91 -3.43 0.54 0.62
N GLY A 92 -3.43 -0.62 1.29
CA GLY A 92 -2.65 -0.88 2.51
C GLY A 92 -1.14 -1.07 2.29
N ALA A 93 -0.63 -1.11 1.06
CA ALA A 93 0.80 -1.36 0.82
C ALA A 93 1.54 -0.25 0.10
N GLU A 94 2.86 -0.37 0.14
CA GLU A 94 3.81 0.38 -0.65
C GLU A 94 3.83 -0.16 -2.09
N PHE A 95 3.40 0.66 -3.04
CA PHE A 95 3.56 0.41 -4.47
C PHE A 95 4.38 1.54 -5.08
N LYS A 96 5.17 1.26 -6.13
CA LYS A 96 5.97 2.28 -6.83
C LYS A 96 5.02 3.28 -7.48
N GLY A 97 4.75 4.41 -6.82
CA GLY A 97 3.76 5.38 -7.25
C GLY A 97 2.94 5.99 -6.12
N LYS A 98 2.91 5.32 -4.96
CA LYS A 98 2.17 5.81 -3.80
C LYS A 98 2.71 7.20 -3.39
N GLY A 99 1.85 8.21 -3.45
CA GLY A 99 2.20 9.60 -3.13
C GLY A 99 3.13 10.29 -4.14
N LYS A 100 3.33 9.72 -5.34
CA LYS A 100 4.19 10.27 -6.40
C LYS A 100 3.37 10.55 -7.67
N TYR A 101 2.34 11.39 -7.56
CA TYR A 101 1.61 11.85 -8.74
C TYR A 101 2.26 13.13 -9.26
N GLY A 102 2.83 13.06 -10.47
CA GLY A 102 3.38 14.21 -11.20
C GLY A 102 2.28 15.00 -11.91
N ASP A 103 2.52 16.29 -12.14
CA ASP A 103 1.57 17.24 -12.74
C ASP A 103 1.12 16.79 -14.14
N VAL A 104 -0.17 16.96 -14.44
CA VAL A 104 -0.77 16.64 -15.74
C VAL A 104 -0.12 17.52 -16.81
N GLY A 105 0.82 16.98 -17.58
CA GLY A 105 1.44 17.72 -18.68
C GLY A 105 2.84 17.28 -19.11
N ASP A 106 3.53 16.43 -18.33
CA ASP A 106 4.90 16.01 -18.65
C ASP A 106 5.02 14.88 -19.69
N TYR A 107 3.92 14.45 -20.32
CA TYR A 107 3.91 13.30 -21.26
C TYR A 107 4.19 13.68 -22.73
N SER A 108 4.63 14.91 -23.03
CA SER A 108 4.69 15.39 -24.43
C SER A 108 5.91 16.23 -24.81
N LYS A 109 7.01 16.22 -24.04
CA LYS A 109 8.27 16.81 -24.55
C LYS A 109 9.00 15.77 -25.42
N MET A 110 8.81 15.90 -26.73
CA MET A 110 9.65 15.27 -27.76
C MET A 110 10.99 16.01 -27.90
#